data_AF-A0A4W2CTC1-F1
#
_entry.id   AF-A0A4W2CTC1-F1
#
_cell.length_a   1.000
_cell.length_b   1.000
_cell.length_c   1.000
_cell.angle_alpha   90.00
_cell.angle_beta   90.00
_cell.angle_gamma   90.00
#
_symmetry.space_group_name_H-M   'P 1'
#
loop_
_entity.id
_entity.type
_entity.pdbx_description
1 polymer ?
#
loop_
_entity_poly.entity_id
_entity_poly.type
_entity_poly.pdbx_seq_one_letter_code
_entity_poly.pdbx_strand_id
1 'polypeptide(L)'
;MTHLPEYWKKKAKINKWDLIKIKSFCTTKETISKVKRQPSEWEKIIANEATDKQLISKIYKQLLQLNSRKINNLIKKWAKELNRHFSKEDIQMANKHMKRCSTSLIIREMQIKTTMRYHFTPVRMAAIQKSISNKVLERVWRKGTLLHCWWECKLVQPLWRTVWRCLKTLEIELPYDPAVPLLGIHTKETRIERDTCTPMFIAALFIIARTWKQPRCPSADEWIRKLWYIYTMEYYSAIKKNTFESVLMRWMKLKPIIQSEVSQKEKHQYSILMHIYGI
;
A
#
# COMPACT_ATOMS: atom_id res chain seq x y z
N MET A 1 19.32 -23.29 43.03
CA MET A 1 17.94 -23.75 42.74
C MET A 1 17.36 -22.86 41.66
N THR A 2 17.29 -23.36 40.44
CA THR A 2 16.79 -22.65 39.25
C THR A 2 15.27 -22.76 39.19
N HIS A 3 14.57 -21.64 39.39
CA HIS A 3 13.12 -21.56 39.20
C HIS A 3 12.80 -21.58 37.69
N LEU A 4 12.30 -22.72 37.21
CA LEU A 4 11.65 -22.83 35.90
C LEU A 4 10.27 -22.13 35.94
N PRO A 5 9.90 -21.30 34.94
CA PRO A 5 8.62 -20.60 34.89
C PRO A 5 7.42 -21.56 34.86
N GLU A 6 6.33 -21.19 35.54
CA GLU A 6 5.07 -21.94 35.70
C GLU A 6 4.37 -22.43 34.42
N TYR A 7 4.88 -22.05 33.23
CA TYR A 7 4.42 -22.52 31.93
C TYR A 7 4.58 -24.04 31.72
N TRP A 8 5.58 -24.68 32.33
CA TRP A 8 5.82 -26.13 32.17
C TRP A 8 4.88 -27.03 32.99
N LYS A 9 4.08 -26.47 33.90
CA LYS A 9 3.14 -27.24 34.74
C LYS A 9 1.81 -27.60 34.04
N LYS A 10 1.55 -27.12 32.81
CA LYS A 10 0.36 -27.49 32.02
C LYS A 10 0.71 -28.30 30.76
N LYS A 11 1.40 -29.44 30.93
CA LYS A 11 1.38 -30.49 29.91
C LYS A 11 0.11 -31.32 30.12
N ALA A 12 -1.02 -30.84 29.59
CA ALA A 12 -2.25 -31.63 29.59
C ALA A 12 -1.95 -32.96 28.88
N LYS A 13 -1.92 -34.07 29.64
CA LYS A 13 -1.92 -35.42 29.07
C LYS A 13 -3.21 -35.53 28.26
N ILE A 14 -3.09 -35.41 26.94
CA ILE A 14 -4.22 -35.63 26.03
C ILE A 14 -4.78 -37.01 26.37
N ASN A 15 -6.06 -37.06 26.74
CA ASN A 15 -6.71 -38.31 27.13
C ASN A 15 -6.67 -39.26 25.92
N LYS A 16 -6.44 -40.56 26.17
CA LYS A 16 -6.50 -41.61 25.15
C LYS A 16 -7.78 -41.55 24.30
N TRP A 17 -8.90 -41.16 24.90
CA TRP A 17 -10.18 -40.97 24.21
C TRP A 17 -10.18 -39.77 23.25
N ASP A 18 -9.49 -38.68 23.60
CA ASP A 18 -9.34 -37.53 22.71
C ASP A 18 -8.44 -37.88 21.52
N LEU A 19 -7.39 -38.66 21.75
CA LEU A 19 -6.57 -39.22 20.67
C LEU A 19 -7.37 -40.13 19.75
N ILE A 20 -8.27 -40.97 20.28
CA ILE A 20 -9.15 -41.82 19.46
C ILE A 20 -10.14 -40.99 18.66
N LYS A 21 -10.73 -39.92 19.25
CA LYS A 21 -11.63 -39.01 18.53
C LYS A 21 -10.92 -38.24 17.42
N ILE A 22 -9.72 -37.72 17.68
CA ILE A 22 -8.91 -37.03 16.67
C ILE A 22 -8.54 -38.01 15.56
N LYS A 23 -8.11 -39.23 15.91
CA LYS A 23 -7.75 -40.27 14.94
C LYS A 23 -8.97 -40.63 14.08
N SER A 24 -10.12 -40.92 14.69
CA SER A 24 -11.39 -41.15 13.99
C SER A 24 -11.75 -40.01 13.05
N PHE A 25 -11.72 -38.76 13.51
CA PHE A 25 -12.03 -37.59 12.68
C PHE A 25 -11.08 -37.46 11.48
N CYS A 26 -9.79 -37.68 11.68
CA CYS A 26 -8.80 -37.70 10.59
C CYS A 26 -9.06 -38.86 9.62
N THR A 27 -9.36 -40.07 10.11
CA THR A 27 -9.65 -41.23 9.25
C THR A 27 -10.94 -41.04 8.45
N THR A 28 -11.98 -40.44 9.04
CA THR A 28 -13.21 -40.09 8.33
C THR A 28 -12.94 -39.04 7.25
N LYS A 29 -12.11 -38.02 7.52
CA LYS A 29 -11.70 -37.04 6.51
C LYS A 29 -10.79 -37.61 5.42
N GLU A 30 -9.90 -38.54 5.76
CA GLU A 30 -9.10 -39.29 4.77
C GLU A 30 -10.02 -40.12 3.87
N THR A 31 -11.05 -40.74 4.43
CA THR A 31 -12.03 -41.53 3.68
C THR A 31 -12.90 -40.64 2.77
N ILE A 32 -13.24 -39.42 3.20
CA ILE A 32 -13.87 -38.39 2.35
C ILE A 32 -12.90 -37.86 1.27
N SER A 33 -11.59 -37.80 1.57
CA SER A 33 -10.56 -37.40 0.59
C SER A 33 -10.24 -38.48 -0.45
N LYS A 34 -10.69 -39.73 -0.24
CA LYS A 34 -10.62 -40.83 -1.23
C LYS A 34 -11.65 -40.69 -2.36
N VAL A 35 -12.41 -39.60 -2.44
CA VAL A 35 -12.94 -39.14 -3.73
C VAL A 35 -11.72 -38.82 -4.60
N LYS A 36 -11.31 -39.77 -5.46
CA LYS A 36 -10.14 -39.72 -6.37
C LYS A 36 -10.24 -38.54 -7.32
N ARG A 37 -10.09 -37.31 -6.82
CA ARG A 37 -9.85 -36.14 -7.66
C ARG A 37 -8.35 -36.14 -7.97
N GLN A 38 -8.04 -35.89 -9.23
CA GLN A 38 -6.66 -35.60 -9.60
C GLN A 38 -6.18 -34.41 -8.77
N PRO A 39 -4.99 -34.49 -8.13
CA PRO A 39 -4.42 -33.36 -7.41
C PRO A 39 -4.39 -32.14 -8.33
N SER A 40 -4.86 -31.00 -7.85
CA SER A 40 -4.71 -29.75 -8.57
C SER A 40 -3.22 -29.42 -8.72
N GLU A 41 -2.86 -28.59 -9.70
CA GLU A 41 -1.49 -28.15 -9.89
C GLU A 41 -0.91 -27.49 -8.62
N TRP A 42 -1.75 -26.85 -7.80
CA TRP A 42 -1.36 -26.32 -6.48
C TRP A 42 -1.00 -27.41 -5.48
N GLU A 43 -1.81 -28.46 -5.39
CA GLU A 43 -1.54 -29.60 -4.51
C GLU A 43 -0.28 -30.35 -4.95
N LYS A 44 -0.04 -30.46 -6.26
CA LYS A 44 1.21 -31.02 -6.80
C LYS A 44 2.43 -30.16 -6.48
N ILE A 45 2.29 -28.82 -6.44
CA ILE A 45 3.38 -27.92 -6.07
C ILE A 45 3.68 -28.01 -4.57
N ILE A 46 2.67 -28.10 -3.71
CA ILE A 46 2.81 -28.15 -2.25
C ILE A 46 3.33 -29.52 -1.79
N ALA A 47 2.88 -30.62 -2.41
CA ALA A 47 3.28 -31.98 -2.03
C ALA A 47 4.70 -32.37 -2.48
N ASN A 48 5.33 -31.59 -3.37
CA ASN A 48 6.71 -31.84 -3.83
C ASN A 48 7.72 -31.12 -2.91
N GLU A 49 7.91 -31.63 -1.70
CA GLU A 49 8.85 -31.07 -0.69
C GLU A 49 10.34 -31.22 -1.07
N ALA A 50 10.68 -32.02 -2.07
CA ALA A 50 12.06 -32.47 -2.30
C ALA A 50 12.93 -31.54 -3.17
N THR A 51 12.40 -30.49 -3.80
CA THR A 51 13.21 -29.58 -4.64
C THR A 51 12.77 -28.12 -4.58
N ASP A 52 13.45 -27.33 -3.74
CA ASP A 52 13.35 -25.86 -3.73
C ASP A 52 13.68 -25.21 -5.09
N LYS A 53 14.41 -25.94 -5.94
CA LYS A 53 14.78 -25.50 -7.28
C LYS A 53 13.52 -25.29 -8.12
N GLN A 54 13.32 -24.03 -8.56
CA GLN A 54 12.19 -23.56 -9.39
C GLN A 54 10.81 -23.50 -8.71
N LEU A 55 10.69 -23.72 -7.39
CA LEU A 55 9.41 -23.59 -6.67
C LEU A 55 8.76 -22.22 -6.89
N ILE A 56 9.54 -21.14 -6.76
CA ILE A 56 9.10 -19.76 -7.01
C ILE A 56 8.56 -19.58 -8.44
N SER A 57 9.24 -20.17 -9.44
CA SER A 57 8.82 -20.09 -10.84
C SER A 57 7.52 -20.85 -11.10
N LYS A 58 7.35 -22.03 -10.50
CA LYS A 58 6.12 -22.83 -10.57
C LYS A 58 4.94 -22.09 -9.94
N ILE A 59 5.12 -21.54 -8.74
CA ILE A 59 4.11 -20.71 -8.06
C ILE A 59 3.77 -19.47 -8.91
N TYR A 60 4.78 -18.77 -9.44
CA TYR A 60 4.57 -17.59 -10.26
C TYR A 60 3.77 -17.88 -11.53
N LYS A 61 4.04 -19.00 -12.23
CA LYS A 61 3.27 -19.44 -13.41
C LYS A 61 1.81 -19.73 -13.07
N GLN A 62 1.55 -20.41 -11.95
CA GLN A 62 0.18 -20.68 -11.49
C GLN A 62 -0.56 -19.38 -11.10
N LEU A 63 0.11 -18.47 -10.40
CA LEU A 63 -0.45 -17.16 -10.07
C LEU A 63 -0.76 -16.33 -11.32
N LEU A 64 0.09 -16.38 -12.35
CA LEU A 64 -0.15 -15.71 -13.63
C LEU A 64 -1.40 -16.25 -14.34
N GLN A 65 -1.62 -17.56 -14.33
CA GLN A 65 -2.81 -18.19 -14.91
C GLN A 65 -4.09 -17.79 -14.16
N LEU A 66 -4.04 -17.70 -12.82
CA LEU A 66 -5.16 -17.24 -12.00
C LEU A 66 -5.42 -15.74 -12.10
N ASN A 67 -4.40 -14.95 -12.46
CA ASN A 67 -4.50 -13.50 -12.62
C ASN A 67 -5.13 -13.11 -13.98
N SER A 68 -6.23 -13.77 -14.35
CA SER A 68 -7.06 -13.40 -15.50
C SER A 68 -7.93 -12.16 -15.25
N ARG A 69 -7.89 -11.60 -14.02
CA ARG A 69 -8.54 -10.32 -13.69
C ARG A 69 -7.91 -9.20 -14.52
N LYS A 70 -8.56 -8.86 -15.64
CA LYS A 70 -8.16 -7.74 -16.49
C LYS A 70 -8.07 -6.47 -15.64
N ILE A 71 -6.88 -5.89 -15.53
CA ILE A 71 -6.62 -4.59 -14.87
C ILE A 71 -7.56 -3.50 -15.43
N ASN A 72 -7.92 -3.63 -16.71
CA ASN A 72 -8.92 -2.78 -17.38
C ASN A 72 -10.26 -2.73 -16.64
N ASN A 73 -10.70 -3.83 -16.00
CA ASN A 73 -11.93 -3.85 -15.22
C ASN A 73 -11.81 -3.02 -13.94
N LEU A 74 -10.62 -2.85 -13.36
CA LEU A 74 -10.41 -2.04 -12.17
C LEU A 74 -10.36 -0.55 -12.51
N ILE A 75 -9.69 -0.18 -13.60
CA ILE A 75 -9.69 1.22 -14.07
C ILE A 75 -11.09 1.65 -14.49
N LYS A 76 -11.90 0.76 -15.10
CA LYS A 76 -13.35 1.02 -15.33
C LYS A 76 -14.12 1.29 -14.04
N LYS A 77 -13.82 0.60 -12.94
CA LYS A 77 -14.46 0.88 -11.64
C LYS A 77 -14.05 2.23 -11.07
N TRP A 78 -12.79 2.64 -11.27
CA TRP A 78 -12.35 4.00 -10.94
C TRP A 78 -13.05 5.05 -11.80
N ALA A 79 -13.18 4.80 -13.11
CA ALA A 79 -13.91 5.66 -14.05
C ALA A 79 -15.34 5.94 -13.56
N LYS A 80 -16.04 4.90 -13.10
CA LYS A 80 -17.39 5.02 -12.54
C LYS A 80 -17.43 5.83 -11.24
N GLU A 81 -16.50 5.61 -10.31
CA GLU A 81 -16.46 6.39 -9.05
C GLU A 81 -16.09 7.85 -9.26
N LEU A 82 -15.15 8.10 -10.19
CA LEU A 82 -14.71 9.43 -10.58
C LEU A 82 -15.71 10.14 -11.51
N ASN A 83 -16.78 9.46 -11.92
CA ASN A 83 -17.76 9.91 -12.90
C ASN A 83 -17.09 10.47 -14.17
N ARG A 84 -16.10 9.76 -14.70
CA ARG A 84 -15.26 10.20 -15.82
C ARG A 84 -15.04 9.09 -16.83
N HIS A 85 -14.94 9.45 -18.10
CA HIS A 85 -14.48 8.55 -19.16
C HIS A 85 -12.94 8.59 -19.25
N PHE A 86 -12.30 7.41 -19.27
CA PHE A 86 -10.86 7.28 -19.49
C PHE A 86 -10.58 6.76 -20.90
N SER A 87 -9.66 7.41 -21.60
CA SER A 87 -9.20 6.95 -22.92
C SER A 87 -8.32 5.69 -22.79
N LYS A 88 -7.93 5.10 -23.92
CA LYS A 88 -6.97 3.97 -23.92
C LYS A 88 -5.60 4.42 -23.40
N GLU A 89 -5.21 5.65 -23.71
CA GLU A 89 -3.97 6.29 -23.30
C GLU A 89 -3.96 6.52 -21.79
N ASP A 90 -5.06 7.00 -21.21
CA ASP A 90 -5.22 7.15 -19.75
C ASP A 90 -5.03 5.81 -19.02
N ILE A 91 -5.67 4.75 -19.55
CA ILE A 91 -5.57 3.39 -19.01
C ILE A 91 -4.12 2.89 -19.07
N GLN A 92 -3.43 3.12 -20.19
CA GLN A 92 -2.02 2.76 -20.35
C GLN A 92 -1.12 3.56 -19.42
N MET A 93 -1.41 4.85 -19.21
CA MET A 93 -0.67 5.72 -18.31
C MET A 93 -0.77 5.24 -16.88
N ALA A 94 -1.97 4.94 -16.39
CA ALA A 94 -2.17 4.38 -15.04
C ALA A 94 -1.45 3.04 -14.85
N ASN A 95 -1.50 2.17 -15.87
CA ASN A 95 -0.78 0.89 -15.87
C ASN A 95 0.74 1.04 -15.87
N LYS A 96 1.27 2.05 -16.56
CA LYS A 96 2.70 2.36 -16.56
C LYS A 96 3.10 2.95 -15.20
N HIS A 97 2.29 3.85 -14.66
CA HIS A 97 2.54 4.53 -13.40
C HIS A 97 2.64 3.51 -12.25
N MET A 98 1.66 2.61 -12.06
CA MET A 98 1.74 1.60 -11.00
C MET A 98 3.00 0.70 -11.07
N LYS A 99 3.57 0.50 -12.27
CA LYS A 99 4.74 -0.34 -12.49
C LYS A 99 6.06 0.41 -12.34
N ARG A 100 6.07 1.72 -12.63
CA ARG A 100 7.29 2.51 -12.83
C ARG A 100 7.39 3.77 -11.97
N CYS A 101 6.43 4.03 -11.07
CA CYS A 101 6.40 5.24 -10.24
C CYS A 101 7.63 5.42 -9.33
N SER A 102 8.32 4.33 -8.94
CA SER A 102 9.56 4.39 -8.18
C SER A 102 10.39 3.12 -8.33
N THR A 103 11.68 3.20 -8.01
CA THR A 103 12.58 2.05 -7.89
C THR A 103 12.38 1.29 -6.57
N SER A 104 11.84 1.94 -5.54
CA SER A 104 11.53 1.34 -4.24
C SER A 104 10.25 0.50 -4.31
N LEU A 105 10.34 -0.74 -3.82
CA LEU A 105 9.21 -1.67 -3.81
C LEU A 105 8.06 -1.18 -2.94
N ILE A 106 8.33 -0.57 -1.80
CA ILE A 106 7.31 -0.09 -0.85
C ILE A 106 6.46 1.02 -1.50
N ILE A 107 7.09 1.90 -2.27
CA ILE A 107 6.41 3.00 -2.96
C ILE A 107 5.53 2.46 -4.09
N ARG A 108 6.07 1.55 -4.90
CA ARG A 108 5.30 0.85 -5.93
C ARG A 108 4.13 0.06 -5.36
N GLU A 109 4.34 -0.64 -4.26
CA GLU A 109 3.30 -1.43 -3.60
C GLU A 109 2.14 -0.53 -3.17
N MET A 110 2.41 0.65 -2.63
CA MET A 110 1.38 1.60 -2.24
C MET A 110 0.54 2.06 -3.44
N GLN A 111 1.19 2.39 -4.56
CA GLN A 111 0.50 2.78 -5.79
C GLN A 111 -0.34 1.64 -6.36
N ILE A 112 0.21 0.42 -6.36
CA ILE A 112 -0.49 -0.80 -6.80
C ILE A 112 -1.71 -1.03 -5.92
N LYS A 113 -1.56 -1.01 -4.59
CA LYS A 113 -2.68 -1.23 -3.66
C LYS A 113 -3.80 -0.19 -3.82
N THR A 114 -3.42 1.06 -4.04
CA THR A 114 -4.36 2.17 -4.29
C THR A 114 -5.10 1.95 -5.61
N THR A 115 -4.36 1.81 -6.72
CA THR A 115 -4.93 1.65 -8.07
C THR A 115 -5.77 0.37 -8.19
N MET A 116 -5.30 -0.73 -7.58
CA MET A 116 -5.99 -2.02 -7.57
C MET A 116 -7.13 -2.09 -6.55
N ARG A 117 -7.37 -1.03 -5.78
CA ARG A 117 -8.47 -0.94 -4.81
C ARG A 117 -8.40 -2.00 -3.70
N TYR A 118 -7.18 -2.31 -3.25
CA TYR A 118 -6.92 -3.36 -2.26
C TYR A 118 -7.34 -2.98 -0.84
N HIS A 119 -7.34 -1.69 -0.53
CA HIS A 119 -7.70 -1.23 0.80
C HIS A 119 -9.19 -1.43 1.06
N PHE A 120 -9.52 -2.00 2.22
CA PHE A 120 -10.91 -2.13 2.64
C PHE A 120 -11.44 -0.76 3.09
N THR A 121 -12.59 -0.37 2.55
CA THR A 121 -13.29 0.82 3.02
C THR A 121 -13.84 0.56 4.41
N PRO A 122 -13.98 1.60 5.27
CA PRO A 122 -14.56 1.45 6.60
C PRO A 122 -15.93 0.74 6.60
N VAL A 123 -16.76 1.00 5.59
CA VAL A 123 -18.05 0.31 5.39
C VAL A 123 -17.87 -1.20 5.16
N ARG A 124 -16.90 -1.61 4.33
CA ARG A 124 -16.61 -3.04 4.11
C ARG A 124 -16.01 -3.70 5.35
N MET A 125 -15.18 -2.99 6.11
CA MET A 125 -14.62 -3.50 7.37
C MET A 125 -15.70 -3.70 8.44
N ALA A 126 -16.61 -2.72 8.60
CA ALA A 126 -17.73 -2.80 9.55
C ALA A 126 -18.67 -3.98 9.23
N ALA A 127 -18.89 -4.29 7.95
CA ALA A 127 -19.68 -5.45 7.54
C ALA A 127 -19.01 -6.80 7.88
N ILE A 128 -17.68 -6.86 7.85
CA ILE A 128 -16.91 -8.07 8.20
C ILE A 128 -16.83 -8.25 9.72
N GLN A 129 -16.62 -7.16 10.45
CA GLN A 129 -16.40 -7.19 11.89
C GLN A 129 -17.58 -6.56 12.64
N LYS A 130 -18.63 -7.35 12.86
CA LYS A 130 -19.88 -6.94 13.57
C LYS A 130 -19.65 -6.38 14.99
N SER A 131 -18.49 -6.64 15.61
CA SER A 131 -18.19 -6.21 16.99
C SER A 131 -17.58 -4.81 17.11
N ILE A 132 -17.11 -4.19 16.02
CA ILE A 132 -16.55 -2.83 16.08
C ILE A 132 -17.67 -1.83 15.84
N SER A 133 -18.35 -1.43 16.92
CA SER A 133 -19.25 -0.27 16.91
C SER A 133 -18.40 0.99 16.76
N ASN A 134 -18.44 1.60 15.57
CA ASN A 134 -17.67 2.80 15.26
C ASN A 134 -18.57 3.87 14.62
N LYS A 135 -19.71 4.17 15.28
CA LYS A 135 -20.71 5.16 14.84
C LYS A 135 -20.08 6.50 14.42
N VAL A 136 -18.98 6.91 15.05
CA VAL A 136 -18.23 8.14 14.70
C VAL A 136 -17.55 8.03 13.33
N LEU A 137 -16.81 6.94 13.08
CA LEU A 137 -16.19 6.68 11.78
C LEU A 137 -17.27 6.44 10.72
N GLU A 138 -18.36 5.76 11.05
CA GLU A 138 -19.48 5.55 10.13
C GLU A 138 -20.16 6.87 9.72
N ARG A 139 -20.34 7.80 10.67
CA ARG A 139 -20.84 9.16 10.39
C ARG A 139 -19.91 9.95 9.48
N VAL A 140 -18.59 9.83 9.67
CA VAL A 140 -17.56 10.52 8.85
C VAL A 140 -17.41 9.89 7.46
N TRP A 141 -17.50 8.57 7.36
CA TRP A 141 -17.23 7.80 6.14
C TRP A 141 -18.51 7.32 5.44
N ARG A 142 -19.64 8.00 5.66
CA ARG A 142 -21.01 7.58 5.30
C ARG A 142 -21.21 7.13 3.84
N LYS A 143 -20.46 7.69 2.88
CA LYS A 143 -20.51 7.24 1.47
C LYS A 143 -19.78 5.91 1.22
N GLY A 144 -18.81 5.53 2.06
CA GLY A 144 -18.13 4.23 2.01
C GLY A 144 -17.35 3.89 0.74
N THR A 145 -17.30 4.80 -0.24
CA THR A 145 -16.57 4.62 -1.50
C THR A 145 -15.08 4.82 -1.27
N LEU A 146 -14.26 4.24 -2.15
CA LEU A 146 -12.82 4.46 -2.09
C LEU A 146 -12.51 5.92 -2.42
N LEU A 147 -13.19 6.51 -3.39
CA LEU A 147 -13.00 7.91 -3.72
C LEU A 147 -13.29 8.86 -2.54
N HIS A 148 -14.38 8.65 -1.79
CA HIS A 148 -14.66 9.47 -0.60
C HIS A 148 -13.54 9.37 0.41
N CYS A 149 -13.04 8.16 0.63
CA CYS A 149 -12.00 7.91 1.59
C CYS A 149 -10.65 8.54 1.23
N TRP A 150 -10.26 8.43 -0.04
CA TRP A 150 -8.98 8.93 -0.51
C TRP A 150 -8.99 10.42 -0.79
N TRP A 151 -10.12 10.97 -1.21
CA TRP A 151 -10.19 12.32 -1.75
C TRP A 151 -11.33 13.13 -1.15
N GLU A 152 -12.60 12.78 -1.36
CA GLU A 152 -13.73 13.71 -1.08
C GLU A 152 -13.93 14.02 0.41
N CYS A 153 -13.41 13.18 1.31
CA CYS A 153 -13.62 13.36 2.74
C CYS A 153 -13.02 14.67 3.26
N LYS A 154 -13.83 15.41 4.03
CA LYS A 154 -13.44 16.68 4.66
C LYS A 154 -12.20 16.54 5.57
N LEU A 155 -11.91 15.35 6.10
CA LEU A 155 -10.72 15.11 6.92
C LEU A 155 -9.43 14.99 6.11
N VAL A 156 -9.48 14.54 4.86
CA VAL A 156 -8.26 14.35 4.04
C VAL A 156 -7.98 15.54 3.12
N GLN A 157 -9.02 16.31 2.79
CA GLN A 157 -8.91 17.52 1.95
C GLN A 157 -7.88 18.54 2.45
N PRO A 158 -7.73 18.85 3.75
CA PRO A 158 -6.68 19.75 4.22
C PRO A 158 -5.28 19.30 3.82
N LEU A 159 -4.98 17.99 3.91
CA LEU A 159 -3.69 17.46 3.49
C LEU A 159 -3.49 17.62 1.98
N TRP A 160 -4.49 17.29 1.15
CA TRP A 160 -4.39 17.46 -0.30
C TRP A 160 -4.19 18.92 -0.71
N ARG A 161 -4.84 19.86 -0.03
CA ARG A 161 -4.60 21.30 -0.25
C ARG A 161 -3.16 21.70 0.08
N THR A 162 -2.59 21.17 1.16
CA THR A 162 -1.17 21.40 1.50
C THR A 162 -0.24 20.83 0.43
N VAL A 163 -0.49 19.60 -0.04
CA VAL A 163 0.29 18.98 -1.13
C VAL A 163 0.25 19.86 -2.37
N TRP A 164 -0.93 20.31 -2.81
CA TRP A 164 -1.05 21.18 -3.99
C TRP A 164 -0.44 22.56 -3.79
N ARG A 165 -0.50 23.13 -2.58
CA ARG A 165 0.21 24.37 -2.27
C ARG A 165 1.71 24.21 -2.50
N CYS A 166 2.28 23.10 -2.02
CA CYS A 166 3.69 22.79 -2.23
C CYS A 166 4.04 22.63 -3.71
N LEU A 167 3.16 21.99 -4.50
CA LEU A 167 3.36 21.87 -5.95
C LEU A 167 3.41 23.23 -6.65
N LYS A 168 2.53 24.17 -6.26
CA LYS A 168 2.57 25.54 -6.79
C LYS A 168 3.85 26.26 -6.44
N THR A 169 4.39 26.06 -5.23
CA THR A 169 5.71 26.60 -4.83
C THR A 169 6.86 26.04 -5.68
N LEU A 170 6.70 24.84 -6.25
CA LEU A 170 7.65 24.25 -7.20
C LEU A 170 7.41 24.67 -8.65
N GLU A 171 6.49 25.61 -8.90
CA GLU A 171 6.04 26.02 -10.23
C GLU A 171 5.45 24.85 -11.05
N ILE A 172 4.92 23.83 -10.36
CA ILE A 172 4.27 22.68 -11.01
C ILE A 172 2.75 22.88 -11.00
N GLU A 173 2.20 23.19 -12.18
CA GLU A 173 0.77 23.45 -12.34
C GLU A 173 -0.01 22.18 -12.71
N LEU A 174 -0.62 21.57 -11.69
CA LEU A 174 -1.45 20.37 -11.87
C LEU A 174 -2.93 20.65 -11.58
N PRO A 175 -3.86 20.06 -12.35
CA PRO A 175 -5.27 20.13 -12.03
C PRO A 175 -5.52 19.50 -10.65
N TYR A 176 -6.39 20.11 -9.84
CA TYR A 176 -6.81 19.57 -8.54
C TYR A 176 -7.81 18.42 -8.74
N ASP A 177 -7.32 17.31 -9.31
CA ASP A 177 -8.09 16.16 -9.76
C ASP A 177 -7.58 14.88 -9.06
N PRO A 178 -8.45 14.08 -8.42
CA PRO A 178 -8.07 12.82 -7.80
C PRO A 178 -7.43 11.79 -8.74
N ALA A 179 -7.68 11.85 -10.05
CA ALA A 179 -7.05 10.93 -11.02
C ALA A 179 -5.53 11.08 -11.05
N VAL A 180 -5.00 12.27 -10.73
CA VAL A 180 -3.56 12.56 -10.70
C VAL A 180 -2.86 11.76 -9.60
N PRO A 181 -3.16 11.93 -8.29
CA PRO A 181 -2.47 11.21 -7.23
C PRO A 181 -2.92 9.75 -7.11
N LEU A 182 -4.16 9.41 -7.46
CA LEU A 182 -4.68 8.04 -7.25
C LEU A 182 -4.30 7.09 -8.38
N LEU A 183 -4.22 7.58 -9.62
CA LEU A 183 -4.00 6.75 -10.81
C LEU A 183 -2.73 7.13 -11.57
N GLY A 184 -2.14 8.30 -11.30
CA GLY A 184 -1.02 8.83 -12.07
C GLY A 184 -1.41 9.26 -13.48
N ILE A 185 -2.68 9.64 -13.69
CA ILE A 185 -3.20 10.12 -14.97
C ILE A 185 -3.10 11.65 -14.97
N HIS A 186 -2.26 12.20 -15.83
CA HIS A 186 -2.03 13.63 -15.95
C HIS A 186 -2.01 14.05 -17.42
N THR A 187 -2.37 15.30 -17.72
CA THR A 187 -2.62 15.73 -19.10
C THR A 187 -1.40 16.31 -19.80
N LYS A 188 -0.46 16.99 -19.10
CA LYS A 188 0.60 17.79 -19.75
C LYS A 188 1.96 17.88 -19.04
N GLU A 189 2.22 17.06 -18.03
CA GLU A 189 3.47 17.14 -17.25
C GLU A 189 4.70 16.61 -18.00
N THR A 190 5.82 17.32 -17.84
CA THR A 190 7.15 16.84 -18.19
C THR A 190 7.52 15.61 -17.34
N ARG A 191 8.51 14.84 -17.79
CA ARG A 191 9.02 13.70 -17.00
C ARG A 191 9.56 14.15 -15.64
N ILE A 192 10.16 15.34 -15.56
CA ILE A 192 10.80 15.88 -14.35
C ILE A 192 9.74 16.25 -13.31
N GLU A 193 8.69 16.96 -13.71
CA GLU A 193 7.60 17.35 -12.80
C GLU A 193 6.92 16.12 -12.19
N ARG A 194 6.60 15.13 -13.02
CA ARG A 194 6.00 13.86 -12.57
C ARG A 194 6.87 13.13 -11.55
N ASP A 195 8.16 13.07 -11.84
CA ASP A 195 9.15 12.43 -10.98
C ASP A 195 9.26 13.13 -9.62
N THR A 196 9.13 14.46 -9.58
CA THR A 196 9.10 15.27 -8.35
C THR A 196 7.78 15.14 -7.57
N CYS A 197 6.63 15.10 -8.24
CA CYS A 197 5.32 15.05 -7.58
C CYS A 197 4.96 13.66 -7.04
N THR A 198 5.43 12.60 -7.70
CA THR A 198 5.06 11.22 -7.35
C THR A 198 5.36 10.87 -5.87
N PRO A 199 6.57 11.14 -5.33
CA PRO A 199 6.85 10.92 -3.91
C PRO A 199 5.89 11.67 -2.97
N MET A 200 5.50 12.90 -3.31
CA MET A 200 4.58 13.73 -2.53
C MET A 200 3.18 13.11 -2.45
N PHE A 201 2.66 12.65 -3.59
CA PHE A 201 1.39 11.95 -3.65
C PHE A 201 1.42 10.63 -2.90
N ILE A 202 2.45 9.80 -3.11
CA ILE A 202 2.56 8.52 -2.41
C ILE A 202 2.67 8.72 -0.90
N ALA A 203 3.42 9.72 -0.44
CA ALA A 203 3.49 10.06 0.98
C ALA A 203 2.10 10.39 1.54
N ALA A 204 1.31 11.21 0.84
CA ALA A 204 -0.04 11.57 1.25
C ALA A 204 -0.95 10.34 1.31
N LEU A 205 -0.90 9.47 0.28
CA LEU A 205 -1.65 8.21 0.28
C LEU A 205 -1.27 7.33 1.47
N PHE A 206 0.02 7.23 1.81
CA PHE A 206 0.45 6.45 2.97
C PHE A 206 -0.16 6.97 4.27
N ILE A 207 -0.17 8.28 4.49
CA ILE A 207 -0.72 8.84 5.71
C ILE A 207 -2.24 8.66 5.75
N ILE A 208 -2.95 8.95 4.66
CA ILE A 208 -4.39 8.74 4.57
C ILE A 208 -4.74 7.27 4.85
N ALA A 209 -4.00 6.34 4.27
CA ALA A 209 -4.23 4.91 4.47
C ALA A 209 -4.00 4.47 5.92
N ARG A 210 -3.01 5.09 6.59
CA ARG A 210 -2.70 4.81 8.00
C ARG A 210 -3.74 5.37 8.95
N THR A 211 -4.20 6.60 8.71
CA THR A 211 -5.21 7.26 9.55
C THR A 211 -6.62 6.81 9.23
N TRP A 212 -6.81 6.00 8.19
CA TRP A 212 -8.12 5.53 7.74
C TRP A 212 -8.98 4.83 8.81
N LYS A 213 -8.33 4.25 9.83
CA LYS A 213 -8.98 3.59 10.97
C LYS A 213 -9.28 4.54 12.14
N GLN A 214 -8.80 5.78 12.10
CA GLN A 214 -8.94 6.77 13.16
C GLN A 214 -9.70 8.01 12.62
N PRO A 215 -10.68 8.56 13.34
CA PRO A 215 -11.43 9.73 12.88
C PRO A 215 -10.64 11.04 13.10
N ARG A 216 -9.39 11.08 12.62
CA ARG A 216 -8.52 12.25 12.73
C ARG A 216 -8.00 12.71 11.37
N CYS A 217 -7.75 14.00 11.26
CA CYS A 217 -7.09 14.60 10.10
C CYS A 217 -5.63 14.11 10.04
N PRO A 218 -5.14 13.64 8.87
CA PRO A 218 -3.71 13.60 8.57
C PRO A 218 -3.05 14.96 8.80
N SER A 219 -1.89 15.01 9.45
CA SER A 219 -1.14 16.27 9.60
C SER A 219 -0.06 16.46 8.52
N ALA A 220 0.35 17.72 8.30
CA ALA A 220 1.46 18.06 7.42
C ALA A 220 2.78 17.46 7.93
N ASP A 221 3.06 17.51 9.24
CA ASP A 221 4.26 16.89 9.83
C ASP A 221 4.33 15.38 9.56
N GLU A 222 3.21 14.67 9.69
CA GLU A 222 3.17 13.22 9.38
C GLU A 222 3.47 12.96 7.91
N TRP A 223 2.95 13.81 7.03
CA TRP A 223 3.21 13.74 5.60
C TRP A 223 4.69 14.00 5.28
N ILE A 224 5.31 15.01 5.89
CA ILE A 224 6.73 15.31 5.70
C ILE A 224 7.62 14.19 6.24
N ARG A 225 7.31 13.65 7.44
CA ARG A 225 7.98 12.44 7.96
C ARG A 225 7.94 11.29 6.98
N LYS A 226 6.78 11.08 6.33
CA LYS A 226 6.65 10.01 5.35
C LYS A 226 7.39 10.30 4.05
N LEU A 227 7.40 11.57 3.63
CA LEU A 227 8.14 12.03 2.45
C LEU A 227 9.65 11.81 2.65
N TRP A 228 10.18 12.13 3.83
CA TRP A 228 11.55 11.83 4.22
C TRP A 228 11.88 10.34 4.23
N TYR A 229 11.00 9.53 4.81
CA TYR A 229 11.19 8.08 4.76
C TYR A 229 11.27 7.59 3.30
N ILE A 230 10.41 8.12 2.43
CA ILE A 230 10.42 7.79 0.99
C ILE A 230 11.75 8.21 0.36
N TYR A 231 12.25 9.42 0.65
CA TYR A 231 13.58 9.86 0.21
C TYR A 231 14.66 8.87 0.61
N THR A 232 14.75 8.54 1.90
CA THR A 232 15.76 7.63 2.43
C THR A 232 15.70 6.26 1.73
N MET A 233 14.50 5.72 1.49
CA MET A 233 14.34 4.44 0.79
C MET A 233 14.73 4.50 -0.69
N GLU A 234 14.43 5.61 -1.38
CA GLU A 234 14.87 5.82 -2.77
C GLU A 234 16.39 6.01 -2.86
N TYR A 235 16.97 6.78 -1.92
CA TYR A 235 18.41 7.02 -1.82
C TYR A 235 19.19 5.72 -1.67
N TYR A 236 18.85 4.87 -0.70
CA TYR A 236 19.50 3.57 -0.53
C TYR A 236 19.31 2.66 -1.75
N SER A 237 18.13 2.71 -2.38
CA SER A 237 17.86 1.94 -3.60
C SER A 237 18.70 2.42 -4.79
N ALA A 238 19.00 3.71 -4.88
CA ALA A 238 19.76 4.33 -5.95
C ALA A 238 21.28 4.14 -5.77
N ILE A 239 21.78 4.17 -4.54
CA ILE A 239 23.16 3.79 -4.22
C ILE A 239 23.45 2.38 -4.72
N LYS A 240 22.59 1.42 -4.39
CA LYS A 240 22.75 0.02 -4.84
C LYS A 240 22.78 -0.13 -6.37
N LYS A 241 22.24 0.83 -7.10
CA LYS A 241 22.13 0.82 -8.57
C LYS A 241 23.07 1.81 -9.27
N ASN A 242 23.98 2.46 -8.55
CA ASN A 242 24.85 3.52 -9.07
C ASN A 242 24.09 4.61 -9.87
N THR A 243 22.89 5.00 -9.40
CA THR A 243 22.01 6.00 -10.06
C THR A 243 21.63 7.16 -9.14
N PHE A 244 22.43 7.40 -8.09
CA PHE A 244 22.10 8.30 -6.98
C PHE A 244 21.96 9.77 -7.39
N GLU A 245 22.71 10.24 -8.39
CA GLU A 245 22.68 11.63 -8.86
C GLU A 245 21.28 12.07 -9.28
N SER A 246 20.57 11.20 -10.02
CA SER A 246 19.20 11.48 -10.48
C SER A 246 18.19 11.63 -9.33
N VAL A 247 18.41 10.89 -8.24
CA VAL A 247 17.60 10.96 -7.03
C VAL A 247 17.95 12.22 -6.26
N LEU A 248 19.24 12.50 -6.04
CA LEU A 248 19.69 13.70 -5.33
C LEU A 248 19.15 14.98 -5.98
N MET A 249 19.29 15.13 -7.30
CA MET A 249 18.82 16.31 -8.04
C MET A 249 17.31 16.55 -7.91
N ARG A 250 16.51 15.47 -7.88
CA ARG A 250 15.07 15.55 -7.67
C ARG A 250 14.73 16.04 -6.27
N TRP A 251 15.42 15.50 -5.27
CA TRP A 251 15.14 15.77 -3.86
C TRP A 251 15.68 17.12 -3.36
N MET A 252 16.75 17.63 -3.99
CA MET A 252 17.23 19.00 -3.78
C MET A 252 16.13 20.04 -4.04
N LYS A 253 15.26 19.81 -5.04
CA LYS A 253 14.12 20.70 -5.32
C LYS A 253 13.05 20.67 -4.22
N LEU A 254 12.90 19.55 -3.53
CA LEU A 254 11.91 19.37 -2.46
C LEU A 254 12.40 19.86 -1.09
N LYS A 255 13.71 19.99 -0.90
CA LYS A 255 14.34 20.43 0.36
C LYS A 255 13.75 21.72 0.93
N PRO A 256 13.62 22.83 0.17
CA PRO A 256 13.13 24.09 0.73
C PRO A 256 11.70 23.99 1.25
N ILE A 257 10.87 23.19 0.58
CA ILE A 257 9.45 22.98 0.93
C ILE A 257 9.31 22.16 2.19
N ILE A 258 10.10 21.10 2.29
CA ILE A 258 10.19 20.31 3.51
C ILE A 258 10.59 21.23 4.66
N GLN A 259 11.59 22.09 4.49
CA GLN A 259 12.04 22.99 5.55
C GLN A 259 11.00 24.07 5.93
N SER A 260 10.17 24.52 4.99
CA SER A 260 9.12 25.51 5.25
C SER A 260 7.89 24.92 5.95
N GLU A 261 7.55 23.66 5.65
CA GLU A 261 6.34 23.00 6.17
C GLU A 261 6.61 22.19 7.46
N VAL A 262 7.88 21.95 7.82
CA VAL A 262 8.26 21.30 9.09
C VAL A 262 7.96 22.21 10.26
N SER A 263 7.20 21.71 11.24
CA SER A 263 6.98 22.40 12.51
C SER A 263 8.30 22.75 13.21
N GLN A 264 8.36 23.89 13.90
CA GLN A 264 9.58 24.37 14.58
C GLN A 264 10.22 23.32 15.51
N LYS A 265 9.39 22.45 16.10
CA LYS A 265 9.82 21.36 16.99
C LYS A 265 10.63 20.28 16.28
N GLU A 266 10.37 20.00 15.00
CA GLU A 266 11.03 18.93 14.25
C GLU A 266 12.19 19.46 13.36
N LYS A 267 12.33 20.78 13.20
CA LYS A 267 13.37 21.42 12.34
C LYS A 267 14.79 20.95 12.65
N HIS A 268 15.14 20.80 13.92
CA HIS A 268 16.49 20.40 14.32
C HIS A 268 16.83 18.97 13.86
N GLN A 269 15.89 18.03 14.03
CA GLN A 269 16.08 16.64 13.63
C GLN A 269 16.23 16.50 12.11
N TYR A 270 15.46 17.27 11.34
CA TYR A 270 15.57 17.28 9.89
C TYR A 270 16.83 17.97 9.39
N SER A 271 17.26 19.06 10.03
CA SER A 271 18.52 19.73 9.70
C SER A 271 19.72 18.78 9.83
N ILE A 272 19.73 17.93 10.86
CA ILE A 272 20.78 16.91 11.06
C ILE A 272 20.75 15.87 9.93
N LEU A 273 19.57 15.36 9.58
CA LEU A 273 19.43 14.38 8.48
C LEU A 273 19.90 14.96 7.13
N MET A 274 19.57 16.22 6.84
CA MET A 274 20.01 16.90 5.61
C MET A 274 21.54 16.96 5.53
N HIS A 275 22.19 17.30 6.64
CA HIS A 275 23.64 17.36 6.75
C HIS A 275 24.32 16.00 6.58
N ILE A 276 23.74 14.93 7.17
CA ILE A 276 24.24 13.55 7.05
C ILE A 276 24.20 13.05 5.59
N TYR A 277 23.15 13.40 4.86
CA TYR A 277 22.96 12.94 3.48
C TYR A 277 23.53 13.89 2.42
N GLY A 278 24.25 14.95 2.82
CA GLY A 278 24.91 15.88 1.91
C GLY A 278 23.95 16.69 1.04
N ILE A 279 22.73 16.93 1.51
CA ILE A 279 21.68 17.71 0.82
C ILE A 279 21.62 19.10 1.43
#